data_AF-A0A011TEI9-F1
#
_entry.id   AF-A0A011TEI9-F1
#
_cell.length_a   1.000
_cell.length_b   1.000
_cell.length_c   1.000
_cell.angle_alpha   90.00
_cell.angle_beta   90.00
_cell.angle_gamma   90.00
#
_symmetry.space_group_name_H-M   'P 1'
#
loop_
_entity.id
_entity.type
_entity.pdbx_description
1 polymer ?
#
loop_
_entity_poly.entity_id
_entity_poly.type
_entity_poly.pdbx_seq_one_letter_code
_entity_poly.pdbx_strand_id
1 'polypeptide(L)'
;MLKRAVLTLIALAIAIGGGAASVWYALHIQKGAGAITIGTWTAFPDIGTPEADPYTNARVAREGVLALGRAEGLAFVAEHDSGGKPLARECVYRLEGQLPIARFWTLYAADQSLDVIATGKSRPAALQSHQVLREADNSVRIMASSRPAPGNWLLTAGSGPMYFVLTFYDTPIASSTGLSGMELPRIVRSGCDA
;
A
#
# COMPACT_ATOMS: atom_id res chain seq x y z
N MET A 1 -42.65 -28.19 -17.00
CA MET A 1 -41.91 -27.93 -15.74
C MET A 1 -40.42 -27.68 -15.98
N LEU A 2 -39.73 -28.48 -16.81
CA LEU A 2 -38.30 -28.32 -17.11
C LEU A 2 -37.91 -26.92 -17.64
N LYS A 3 -38.67 -26.36 -18.60
CA LYS A 3 -38.40 -25.01 -19.15
C LYS A 3 -38.40 -23.90 -18.08
N ARG A 4 -39.31 -23.99 -17.10
CA ARG A 4 -39.36 -23.01 -15.99
C ARG A 4 -38.16 -23.20 -15.06
N ALA A 5 -37.83 -24.43 -14.71
CA ALA A 5 -36.65 -24.74 -13.89
C ALA A 5 -35.34 -24.24 -14.52
N VAL A 6 -35.16 -24.45 -15.83
CA VAL A 6 -33.98 -23.96 -16.58
C VAL A 6 -33.90 -22.44 -16.57
N LEU A 7 -35.00 -21.73 -16.82
CA LEU A 7 -35.02 -20.26 -16.77
C LEU A 7 -34.74 -19.73 -15.36
N THR A 8 -35.27 -20.38 -14.32
CA THR A 8 -34.98 -20.02 -12.93
C THR A 8 -33.50 -20.23 -12.59
N LEU A 9 -32.91 -21.34 -13.04
CA LEU A 9 -31.48 -21.61 -12.84
C LEU A 9 -30.59 -20.58 -13.56
N ILE A 10 -30.93 -20.21 -14.79
CA ILE A 10 -30.20 -19.17 -15.54
C ILE A 10 -30.32 -17.82 -14.82
N ALA A 11 -31.52 -17.45 -14.37
CA ALA A 11 -31.72 -16.21 -13.62
C ALA A 11 -30.91 -16.18 -12.31
N LEU A 12 -30.88 -17.28 -11.57
CA LEU A 12 -30.06 -17.43 -10.36
C LEU A 12 -28.57 -17.35 -10.67
N ALA A 13 -28.11 -18.03 -11.73
CA ALA A 13 -26.70 -18.01 -12.13
C ALA A 13 -26.25 -16.60 -12.51
N ILE A 14 -27.08 -15.84 -13.23
CA ILE A 14 -26.80 -14.45 -13.59
C ILE A 14 -26.82 -13.55 -12.36
N ALA A 15 -27.82 -13.69 -11.49
CA ALA A 15 -27.94 -12.87 -10.29
C ALA A 15 -26.75 -13.08 -9.33
N ILE A 16 -26.42 -14.34 -9.05
CA ILE A 16 -25.31 -14.70 -8.15
C ILE A 16 -23.97 -14.37 -8.81
N GLY A 17 -23.76 -14.78 -10.06
CA GLY A 17 -22.51 -14.55 -10.78
C GLY A 17 -22.24 -13.07 -11.03
N GLY A 18 -23.25 -12.32 -11.46
CA GLY A 18 -23.16 -10.87 -11.65
C GLY A 18 -22.96 -10.12 -10.34
N GLY A 19 -23.67 -10.51 -9.28
CA GLY A 19 -23.47 -9.95 -7.94
C GLY A 19 -22.06 -10.20 -7.40
N ALA A 20 -21.57 -11.44 -7.51
CA ALA A 20 -20.21 -11.80 -7.08
C ALA A 20 -19.14 -11.07 -7.89
N ALA A 21 -19.30 -10.97 -9.22
CA ALA A 21 -18.38 -10.24 -10.08
C ALA A 21 -18.35 -8.74 -9.76
N SER A 22 -19.51 -8.14 -9.45
CA SER A 22 -19.62 -6.74 -9.05
C SER A 22 -18.88 -6.45 -7.74
N VAL A 23 -19.12 -7.27 -6.70
CA VAL A 23 -18.42 -7.14 -5.41
C VAL A 23 -16.92 -7.36 -5.59
N TRP A 24 -16.52 -8.38 -6.35
CA TRP A 24 -15.13 -8.64 -6.66
C TRP A 24 -14.45 -7.42 -7.31
N TYR A 25 -15.11 -6.79 -8.29
CA TYR A 25 -14.60 -5.59 -8.94
C TYR A 25 -14.47 -4.42 -7.95
N ALA A 26 -15.50 -4.17 -7.12
CA ALA A 26 -15.47 -3.10 -6.13
C ALA A 26 -14.32 -3.26 -5.12
N LEU A 27 -14.02 -4.49 -4.70
CA LEU A 27 -12.94 -4.78 -3.75
C LEU A 27 -11.52 -4.61 -4.34
N HIS A 28 -11.36 -4.63 -5.66
CA HIS A 28 -10.04 -4.40 -6.29
C HIS A 28 -9.70 -2.91 -6.46
N ILE A 29 -10.67 -2.01 -6.29
CA ILE A 29 -10.43 -0.58 -6.45
C ILE A 29 -9.78 -0.04 -5.17
N GLN A 30 -8.49 0.29 -5.26
CA GLN A 30 -7.67 0.90 -4.19
C GLN A 30 -8.11 2.32 -3.79
N LYS A 31 -9.13 2.90 -4.45
CA LYS A 31 -9.68 4.24 -4.19
C LYS A 31 -11.12 4.11 -3.70
N GLY A 32 -11.27 3.87 -2.39
CA GLY A 32 -12.56 3.74 -1.71
C GLY A 32 -12.98 5.02 -1.00
N ALA A 33 -14.20 5.01 -0.46
CA ALA A 33 -14.64 6.03 0.49
C ALA A 33 -13.73 6.02 1.72
N GLY A 34 -13.45 7.18 2.31
CA GLY A 34 -12.56 7.30 3.48
C GLY A 34 -11.06 7.25 3.20
N ALA A 35 -10.65 7.10 1.92
CA ALA A 35 -9.25 7.22 1.54
C ALA A 35 -8.77 8.67 1.65
N ILE A 36 -7.57 8.87 2.20
CA ILE A 36 -6.84 10.13 2.16
C ILE A 36 -5.61 9.99 1.28
N THR A 37 -5.26 11.03 0.52
CA THR A 37 -4.08 11.04 -0.35
C THR A 37 -3.17 12.21 0.00
N ILE A 38 -1.89 11.92 0.22
CA ILE A 38 -0.82 12.89 0.49
C ILE A 38 0.31 12.62 -0.49
N GLY A 39 0.47 13.50 -1.49
CA GLY A 39 1.38 13.25 -2.60
C GLY A 39 0.97 12.00 -3.39
N THR A 40 1.84 11.00 -3.46
CA THR A 40 1.60 9.71 -4.13
C THR A 40 1.08 8.62 -3.19
N TRP A 41 0.97 8.93 -1.90
CA TRP A 41 0.63 7.98 -0.86
C TRP A 41 -0.85 8.07 -0.51
N THR A 42 -1.49 6.91 -0.37
CA THR A 42 -2.91 6.79 0.00
C THR A 42 -3.05 5.98 1.28
N ALA A 43 -3.87 6.43 2.22
CA ALA A 43 -4.16 5.72 3.46
C ALA A 43 -5.66 5.67 3.74
N PHE A 44 -6.06 4.75 4.62
CA PHE A 44 -7.43 4.55 5.09
C PHE A 44 -7.45 4.69 6.62
N PRO A 45 -7.69 5.89 7.17
CA PRO A 45 -7.54 6.14 8.62
C PRO A 45 -8.51 5.34 9.50
N ASP A 46 -9.66 4.96 8.96
CA ASP A 46 -10.71 4.26 9.69
C ASP A 46 -10.66 2.73 9.50
N ILE A 47 -9.64 2.18 8.83
CA ILE A 47 -9.57 0.75 8.46
C ILE A 47 -9.70 -0.23 9.63
N GLY A 48 -9.20 0.15 10.81
CA GLY A 48 -9.26 -0.66 12.04
C GLY A 48 -10.26 -0.14 13.07
N THR A 49 -11.26 0.64 12.66
CA THR A 49 -12.25 1.23 13.58
C THR A 49 -13.68 0.78 13.26
N PRO A 50 -14.64 0.97 14.19
CA PRO A 50 -16.06 0.70 13.92
C PRO A 50 -16.65 1.55 12.79
N GLU A 51 -16.00 2.65 12.42
CA GLU A 51 -16.40 3.55 11.33
C GLU A 51 -15.91 3.08 9.95
N ALA A 52 -15.11 2.00 9.86
CA ALA A 52 -14.68 1.41 8.60
C ALA A 52 -15.88 1.11 7.69
N ASP A 53 -15.80 1.54 6.42
CA ASP A 53 -16.86 1.23 5.46
C ASP A 53 -16.92 -0.30 5.17
N PRO A 54 -18.08 -0.83 4.73
CA PRO A 54 -18.25 -2.26 4.48
C PRO A 54 -17.26 -2.86 3.49
N TYR A 55 -16.79 -2.10 2.49
CA TYR A 55 -15.81 -2.59 1.51
C TYR A 55 -14.41 -2.66 2.10
N THR A 56 -14.04 -1.68 2.93
CA THR A 56 -12.79 -1.73 3.68
C THR A 56 -12.76 -2.94 4.62
N ASN A 57 -13.84 -3.22 5.36
CA ASN A 57 -13.96 -4.41 6.20
C ASN A 57 -13.85 -5.72 5.39
N ALA A 58 -14.53 -5.80 4.24
CA ALA A 58 -14.45 -6.96 3.36
C ALA A 58 -13.03 -7.18 2.79
N ARG A 59 -12.31 -6.10 2.48
CA ARG A 59 -10.92 -6.16 2.03
C ARG A 59 -10.00 -6.67 3.14
N VAL A 60 -10.09 -6.11 4.35
CA VAL A 60 -9.32 -6.59 5.52
C VAL A 60 -9.57 -8.08 5.77
N ALA A 61 -10.83 -8.52 5.71
CA ALA A 61 -11.18 -9.93 5.88
C ALA A 61 -10.62 -10.84 4.78
N ARG A 62 -10.52 -10.34 3.54
CA ARG A 62 -9.96 -11.08 2.40
C ARG A 62 -8.44 -11.18 2.46
N GLU A 63 -7.78 -10.08 2.78
CA GLU A 63 -6.31 -9.95 2.77
C GLU A 63 -5.69 -10.48 4.07
N GLY A 64 -6.48 -10.61 5.16
CA GLY A 64 -5.98 -11.10 6.44
C GLY A 64 -4.98 -10.16 7.11
N VAL A 65 -4.99 -8.88 6.71
CA VAL A 65 -4.10 -7.85 7.24
C VAL A 65 -4.55 -7.39 8.62
N LEU A 66 -3.58 -7.07 9.49
CA LEU A 66 -3.88 -6.43 10.76
C LEU A 66 -4.28 -4.97 10.52
N ALA A 67 -5.58 -4.71 10.59
CA ALA A 67 -6.11 -3.35 10.51
C ALA A 67 -5.79 -2.59 11.79
N LEU A 68 -4.97 -1.55 11.66
CA LEU A 68 -4.57 -0.71 12.79
C LEU A 68 -5.69 0.29 13.13
N GLY A 69 -6.02 0.39 14.41
CA GLY A 69 -6.88 1.45 14.93
C GLY A 69 -6.18 2.81 14.97
N ARG A 70 -6.97 3.88 15.12
CA ARG A 70 -6.47 5.28 15.16
C ARG A 70 -5.36 5.57 16.18
N ALA A 71 -5.26 4.79 17.25
CA ALA A 71 -4.21 4.95 18.27
C ALA A 71 -3.00 4.03 18.05
N GLU A 72 -3.09 3.06 17.14
CA GLU A 72 -2.05 2.04 16.92
C GLU A 72 -1.10 2.46 15.80
N GLY A 73 -1.64 2.97 14.69
CA GLY A 73 -0.83 3.43 13.57
C GLY A 73 -1.61 3.73 12.30
N LEU A 74 -0.88 4.09 11.25
CA LEU A 74 -1.45 4.40 9.93
C LEU A 74 -0.53 3.87 8.82
N ALA A 75 -1.09 3.08 7.91
CA ALA A 75 -0.41 2.57 6.74
C ALA A 75 -0.74 3.41 5.49
N PHE A 76 0.30 3.79 4.78
CA PHE A 76 0.24 4.48 3.50
C PHE A 76 0.72 3.55 2.38
N VAL A 77 -0.03 3.51 1.29
CA VAL A 77 0.30 2.74 0.09
C VAL A 77 0.56 3.70 -1.06
N ALA A 78 1.67 3.51 -1.76
CA ALA A 78 1.95 4.18 -3.03
C ALA A 78 1.94 3.16 -4.17
N GLU A 79 1.15 3.46 -5.20
CA GLU A 79 1.05 2.69 -6.45
C GLU A 79 1.80 3.37 -7.60
N HIS A 80 2.03 4.67 -7.50
CA HIS A 80 2.62 5.48 -8.55
C HIS A 80 3.83 6.26 -8.03
N ASP A 81 4.77 6.56 -8.93
CA ASP A 81 5.83 7.52 -8.67
C ASP A 81 5.31 8.98 -8.70
N SER A 82 6.16 9.93 -8.33
CA SER A 82 5.83 11.36 -8.35
C SER A 82 5.60 11.93 -9.75
N GLY A 83 5.93 11.19 -10.81
CA GLY A 83 5.58 11.51 -12.19
C GLY A 83 4.24 10.90 -12.63
N GLY A 84 3.53 10.19 -11.76
CA GLY A 84 2.25 9.54 -12.03
C GLY A 84 2.37 8.23 -12.79
N LYS A 85 3.56 7.63 -12.92
CA LYS A 85 3.73 6.32 -13.57
C LYS A 85 3.57 5.20 -12.55
N PRO A 86 2.92 4.07 -12.90
CA PRO A 86 2.84 2.92 -12.02
C PRO A 86 4.23 2.42 -11.60
N LEU A 87 4.34 2.00 -10.35
CA LEU A 87 5.56 1.41 -9.81
C LEU A 87 5.76 0.00 -10.38
N ALA A 88 7.00 -0.31 -10.76
CA ALA A 88 7.38 -1.58 -11.37
C ALA A 88 8.68 -2.12 -10.78
N ARG A 89 8.79 -3.43 -10.57
CA ARG A 89 9.90 -4.08 -9.84
C ARG A 89 11.25 -3.98 -10.56
N GLU A 90 11.23 -3.90 -11.88
CA GLU A 90 12.38 -3.74 -12.76
C GLU A 90 12.97 -2.32 -12.76
N CYS A 91 12.33 -1.38 -12.07
CA CYS A 91 12.74 0.01 -12.03
C CYS A 91 13.41 0.40 -10.71
N VAL A 92 14.26 1.42 -10.80
CA VAL A 92 14.99 2.01 -9.69
C VAL A 92 14.26 3.25 -9.21
N TYR A 93 13.97 3.31 -7.91
CA TYR A 93 13.29 4.42 -7.28
C TYR A 93 14.10 4.99 -6.13
N ARG A 94 14.03 6.30 -5.97
CA ARG A 94 14.57 7.02 -4.83
C ARG A 94 13.40 7.58 -4.04
N LEU A 95 13.23 7.11 -2.82
CA LEU A 95 12.28 7.67 -1.86
C LEU A 95 13.02 8.73 -1.05
N GLU A 96 12.59 9.99 -1.12
CA GLU A 96 13.26 11.08 -0.44
C GLU A 96 12.29 12.05 0.23
N GLY A 97 12.67 12.54 1.40
CA GLY A 97 11.95 13.59 2.09
C GLY A 97 11.84 13.34 3.59
N GLN A 98 11.08 14.19 4.25
CA GLN A 98 10.80 14.05 5.67
C GLN A 98 9.77 12.94 5.90
N LEU A 99 9.88 12.33 7.07
CA LEU A 99 8.87 11.41 7.60
C LEU A 99 8.20 12.09 8.79
N PRO A 100 6.87 11.96 8.95
CA PRO A 100 6.18 12.48 10.11
C PRO A 100 6.71 11.85 11.40
N ILE A 101 6.42 12.52 12.51
CA ILE A 101 6.76 12.03 13.84
C ILE A 101 6.00 10.73 14.12
N ALA A 102 6.74 9.68 14.45
CA ALA A 102 6.21 8.39 14.87
C ALA A 102 7.25 7.72 15.76
N ARG A 103 6.81 6.89 16.71
CA ARG A 103 7.74 6.10 17.53
C ARG A 103 8.50 5.09 16.69
N PHE A 104 7.82 4.47 15.73
CA PHE A 104 8.38 3.45 14.85
C PHE A 104 7.74 3.51 13.46
N TRP A 105 8.48 3.12 12.43
CA TRP A 105 7.92 2.98 11.09
C TRP A 105 8.59 1.86 10.30
N THR A 106 7.84 1.27 9.38
CA THR A 106 8.30 0.25 8.44
C THR A 106 8.01 0.68 7.01
N LEU A 107 8.89 0.29 6.09
CA LEU A 107 8.72 0.47 4.66
C LEU A 107 9.00 -0.86 3.97
N TYR A 108 8.10 -1.34 3.13
CA TYR A 108 8.36 -2.52 2.31
C TYR A 108 7.82 -2.37 0.89
N ALA A 109 8.42 -3.11 -0.03
CA ALA A 109 7.87 -3.29 -1.37
C ALA A 109 6.90 -4.47 -1.36
N ALA A 110 5.72 -4.26 -1.92
CA ALA A 110 4.60 -5.18 -1.87
C ALA A 110 4.08 -5.54 -3.26
N ASP A 111 3.41 -6.69 -3.36
CA ASP A 111 2.65 -7.09 -4.55
C ASP A 111 1.22 -6.53 -4.52
N GLN A 112 0.38 -6.98 -5.45
CA GLN A 112 -1.00 -6.51 -5.58
C GLN A 112 -1.89 -6.88 -4.38
N SER A 113 -1.53 -7.91 -3.63
CA SER A 113 -2.21 -8.30 -2.39
C SER A 113 -1.70 -7.49 -1.18
N LEU A 114 -0.78 -6.55 -1.40
CA LEU A 114 -0.06 -5.80 -0.38
C LEU A 114 0.83 -6.69 0.52
N ASP A 115 1.15 -7.90 0.07
CA ASP A 115 2.12 -8.77 0.71
C ASP A 115 3.55 -8.39 0.30
N VAL A 116 4.51 -8.57 1.20
CA VAL A 116 5.93 -8.29 0.93
C VAL A 116 6.40 -9.12 -0.28
N ILE A 117 7.00 -8.47 -1.28
CA ILE A 117 7.47 -9.18 -2.47
C ILE A 117 8.58 -10.19 -2.12
N ALA A 118 8.46 -11.39 -2.70
CA ALA A 118 9.52 -12.39 -2.64
C ALA A 118 10.69 -11.98 -3.55
N THR A 119 11.87 -11.79 -2.97
CA THR A 119 13.08 -11.37 -3.71
C THR A 119 13.99 -12.55 -4.10
N GLY A 120 13.70 -13.75 -3.59
CA GLY A 120 14.58 -14.92 -3.71
C GLY A 120 15.92 -14.77 -2.98
N LYS A 121 16.06 -13.77 -2.11
CA LYS A 121 17.25 -13.51 -1.28
C LYS A 121 16.89 -13.59 0.20
N SER A 122 17.88 -13.84 1.05
CA SER A 122 17.68 -13.85 2.51
C SER A 122 17.29 -12.48 3.08
N ARG A 123 17.58 -11.39 2.37
CA ARG A 123 17.21 -10.04 2.77
C ARG A 123 15.77 -9.76 2.32
N PRO A 124 14.85 -9.40 3.23
CA PRO A 124 13.49 -9.04 2.86
C PRO A 124 13.48 -7.72 2.07
N ALA A 125 12.44 -7.54 1.24
CA ALA A 125 12.14 -6.26 0.59
C ALA A 125 11.54 -5.25 1.57
N ALA A 126 12.17 -5.08 2.74
CA ALA A 126 11.67 -4.27 3.84
C ALA A 126 12.80 -3.54 4.59
N LEU A 127 12.44 -2.40 5.18
CA LEU A 127 13.24 -1.57 6.06
C LEU A 127 12.41 -1.14 7.26
N GLN A 128 13.09 -0.83 8.36
CA GLN A 128 12.50 -0.22 9.55
C GLN A 128 13.29 1.01 10.00
N SER A 129 12.65 1.87 10.78
CA SER A 129 13.21 3.14 11.25
C SER A 129 14.58 3.04 11.93
N HIS A 130 14.84 1.96 12.69
CA HIS A 130 16.10 1.75 13.40
C HIS A 130 17.28 1.32 12.50
N GLN A 131 17.01 0.91 11.25
CA GLN A 131 18.04 0.47 10.30
C GLN A 131 18.45 1.59 9.33
N VAL A 132 17.77 2.73 9.39
CA VAL A 132 17.84 3.78 8.37
C VAL A 132 18.75 4.91 8.84
N LEU A 133 19.72 5.24 8.01
CA LEU A 133 20.57 6.41 8.15
C LEU A 133 19.80 7.64 7.69
N ARG A 134 19.79 8.68 8.53
CA ARG A 134 19.10 9.95 8.24
C ARG A 134 20.10 10.99 7.74
N GLU A 135 19.59 11.90 6.93
CA GLU A 135 20.31 13.09 6.49
C GLU A 135 20.40 14.12 7.62
N ALA A 136 21.24 15.15 7.45
CA ALA A 136 21.47 16.17 8.48
C ALA A 136 20.22 16.97 8.85
N ASP A 137 19.26 17.08 7.94
CA ASP A 137 17.96 17.74 8.13
C ASP A 137 16.87 16.76 8.64
N ASN A 138 17.27 15.57 9.11
CA ASN A 138 16.40 14.49 9.58
C ASN A 138 15.53 13.82 8.50
N SER A 139 15.69 14.20 7.22
CA SER A 139 15.07 13.51 6.10
C SER A 139 15.66 12.12 5.88
N VAL A 140 14.97 11.30 5.08
CA VAL A 140 15.46 10.00 4.63
C VAL A 140 15.67 10.00 3.13
N ARG A 141 16.68 9.27 2.69
CA ARG A 141 16.92 8.94 1.28
C ARG A 141 17.07 7.44 1.17
N ILE A 142 16.14 6.77 0.49
CA ILE A 142 16.11 5.32 0.33
C ILE A 142 16.16 4.97 -1.15
N MET A 143 17.11 4.14 -1.54
CA MET A 143 17.20 3.59 -2.89
C MET A 143 16.50 2.24 -2.94
N ALA A 144 15.45 2.13 -3.73
CA ALA A 144 14.77 0.88 -4.04
C ALA A 144 15.26 0.36 -5.40
N SER A 145 15.96 -0.77 -5.39
CA SER A 145 16.58 -1.34 -6.59
C SER A 145 16.92 -2.83 -6.44
N SER A 146 17.05 -3.51 -7.58
CA SER A 146 17.55 -4.89 -7.67
C SER A 146 19.04 -5.00 -7.36
N ARG A 147 19.80 -3.95 -7.69
CA ARG A 147 21.23 -3.85 -7.41
C ARG A 147 21.47 -3.16 -6.07
N PRO A 148 22.43 -3.63 -5.25
CA PRO A 148 22.84 -2.96 -4.02
C PRO A 148 23.21 -1.49 -4.24
N ALA A 149 22.76 -0.64 -3.33
CA ALA A 149 23.09 0.78 -3.30
C ALA A 149 23.66 1.17 -1.93
N PRO A 150 24.53 2.19 -1.86
CA PRO A 150 25.06 2.68 -0.59
C PRO A 150 23.97 3.35 0.26
N GLY A 151 24.17 3.34 1.58
CA GLY A 151 23.24 3.94 2.53
C GLY A 151 21.98 3.10 2.71
N ASN A 152 20.81 3.74 2.66
CA ASN A 152 19.54 3.04 2.82
C ASN A 152 19.15 2.37 1.51
N TRP A 153 19.25 1.05 1.48
CA TRP A 153 18.88 0.25 0.32
C TRP A 153 17.74 -0.71 0.63
N LEU A 154 16.67 -0.59 -0.16
CA LEU A 154 15.51 -1.47 -0.19
C LEU A 154 15.63 -2.39 -1.40
N LEU A 155 15.77 -3.69 -1.17
CA LEU A 155 15.88 -4.67 -2.25
C LEU A 155 14.52 -4.82 -2.96
N THR A 156 14.48 -4.51 -4.25
CA THR A 156 13.33 -4.79 -5.13
C THR A 156 13.80 -5.68 -6.27
N ALA A 157 13.20 -6.87 -6.43
CA ALA A 157 13.63 -7.83 -7.45
C ALA A 157 12.43 -8.40 -8.21
N GLY A 158 12.69 -8.91 -9.42
CA GLY A 158 11.67 -9.40 -10.33
C GLY A 158 11.14 -8.31 -11.28
N SER A 159 10.00 -8.58 -11.91
CA SER A 159 9.37 -7.70 -12.90
C SER A 159 7.85 -7.57 -12.68
N GLY A 160 7.23 -6.52 -13.18
CA GLY A 160 5.79 -6.28 -13.06
C GLY A 160 5.42 -5.32 -11.92
N PRO A 161 4.11 -5.12 -11.66
CA PRO A 161 3.65 -4.10 -10.75
C PRO A 161 4.13 -4.35 -9.32
N MET A 162 4.37 -3.27 -8.60
CA MET A 162 4.62 -3.29 -7.16
C MET A 162 4.01 -2.07 -6.48
N TYR A 163 3.99 -2.11 -5.16
CA TYR A 163 3.52 -1.05 -4.31
C TYR A 163 4.57 -0.78 -3.24
N PHE A 164 4.66 0.46 -2.75
CA PHE A 164 5.37 0.71 -1.49
C PHE A 164 4.35 0.86 -0.38
N VAL A 165 4.58 0.17 0.73
CA VAL A 165 3.77 0.29 1.94
C VAL A 165 4.62 0.86 3.05
N LEU A 166 4.22 2.02 3.54
CA LEU A 166 4.87 2.78 4.60
C LEU A 166 3.93 2.88 5.79
N THR A 167 4.27 2.21 6.89
CA THR A 167 3.43 2.17 8.09
C THR A 167 4.10 2.90 9.24
N PHE A 168 3.36 3.81 9.87
CA PHE A 168 3.78 4.51 11.08
C PHE A 168 3.03 3.98 12.28
N TYR A 169 3.74 3.71 13.37
CA TYR A 169 3.20 3.18 14.61
C TYR A 169 3.35 4.21 15.73
N ASP A 170 2.33 4.29 16.60
CA ASP A 170 2.28 5.23 17.72
C ASP A 170 2.64 6.66 17.24
N THR A 171 1.72 7.21 16.44
CA THR A 171 1.92 8.44 15.69
C THR A 171 0.67 9.33 15.74
N PRO A 172 0.82 10.66 15.94
CA PRO A 172 -0.31 11.57 15.96
C PRO A 172 -1.01 11.69 14.61
N ILE A 173 -0.39 11.25 13.51
CA ILE A 173 -0.96 11.33 12.15
C ILE A 173 -2.21 10.46 11.98
N ALA A 174 -2.37 9.45 12.82
CA ALA A 174 -3.54 8.58 12.82
C ALA A 174 -4.78 9.25 13.47
N SER A 175 -4.62 10.46 14.04
CA SER A 175 -5.70 11.30 14.56
C SER A 175 -6.14 12.37 13.53
N SER A 176 -7.40 12.80 13.60
CA SER A 176 -8.01 13.76 12.65
C SER A 176 -7.30 15.12 12.56
N THR A 177 -6.56 15.51 13.60
CA THR A 177 -5.80 16.76 13.65
C THR A 177 -4.40 16.64 13.03
N GLY A 178 -3.86 15.43 12.88
CA GLY A 178 -2.50 15.18 12.41
C GLY A 178 -2.32 15.20 10.89
N LEU A 179 -3.42 15.30 10.12
CA LEU A 179 -3.39 15.22 8.65
C LEU A 179 -3.12 16.57 7.96
N SER A 180 -3.22 17.70 8.67
CA SER A 180 -3.03 19.03 8.09
C SER A 180 -1.54 19.40 8.05
N GLY A 181 -1.00 19.65 6.85
CA GLY A 181 0.40 20.07 6.68
C GLY A 181 1.44 18.94 6.77
N MET A 182 0.99 17.68 6.69
CA MET A 182 1.89 16.53 6.66
C MET A 182 2.53 16.36 5.29
N GLU A 183 3.84 16.12 5.28
CA GLU A 183 4.58 15.72 4.09
C GLU A 183 5.05 14.27 4.22
N LEU A 184 5.00 13.55 3.10
CA LEU A 184 5.51 12.19 2.97
C LEU A 184 6.63 12.16 1.91
N PRO A 185 7.56 11.20 1.99
CA PRO A 185 8.68 11.14 1.06
C PRO A 185 8.19 10.98 -0.37
N ARG A 186 8.74 11.76 -1.30
CA ARG A 186 8.47 11.63 -2.73
C ARG A 186 9.11 10.36 -3.26
N ILE A 187 8.47 9.75 -4.25
CA ILE A 187 8.98 8.55 -4.93
C ILE A 187 9.44 8.95 -6.32
N VAL A 188 10.74 9.09 -6.52
CA VAL A 188 11.32 9.54 -7.78
C VAL A 188 11.89 8.36 -8.55
N ARG A 189 11.36 8.09 -9.74
CA ARG A 189 11.92 7.09 -10.65
C ARG A 189 13.25 7.58 -11.23
N SER A 190 14.30 6.80 -11.01
CA SER A 190 15.67 7.12 -11.48
C SER A 190 15.99 6.44 -12.81
N GLY A 191 15.35 5.31 -13.12
CA GLY A 191 15.53 4.57 -14.36
C GLY A 191 14.87 3.20 -14.27
N CYS A 192 14.87 2.46 -15.38
CA CYS A 192 14.46 1.05 -15.39
C CYS A 192 15.56 0.24 -16.06
N ASP A 193 15.86 -0.93 -15.49
CA ASP A 193 16.73 -1.89 -16.16
C ASP A 193 15.94 -2.40 -17.39
N ALA A 194 16.43 -2.06 -18.58
CA ALA A 194 15.86 -2.53 -19.85
C ALA A 194 16.29 -3.98 -20.15
#